data_AF-A0A243RLE4-F1
#
_entry.id   AF-A0A243RLE4-F1
#
_cell.length_a   1.000
_cell.length_b   1.000
_cell.length_c   1.000
_cell.angle_alpha   90.00
_cell.angle_beta   90.00
_cell.angle_gamma   90.00
#
_symmetry.space_group_name_H-M   'P 1'
#
loop_
_entity.id
_entity.type
_entity.pdbx_description
1 polymer ?
#
loop_
_entity_poly.entity_id
_entity_poly.type
_entity_poly.pdbx_seq_one_letter_code
_entity_poly.pdbx_strand_id
1 'polypeptide(L)'
;MRYLEGHFAPVNEEVTAYDLPVTGRIPAELNGRYLRNGPNPLGVEDPAVHIWGMGQGMVHGVRLRDGRAEWYRNRFVRIPGFAPMVHVIEHARRTFAMAEGGLPPAELDTELNTVGVCDLGGTAEGFTAGAHSKHDPLTGELHSLSYMPGRDFVQYIVTDTGGSVAQATAIPMTRTPFMHDFALTENHVVLWDTPLGFDGFECRWLPEHPTRVGVMPRTGGDVRWLDIDPVHVSHTLNAYDDGDSIVVDVVTAEGPFDPAAPGMIRPVLDRWTIGPDKVHQRRIDDRPQDFPRVNDARATRPYRYGYSAATALYGIPFAPEGTPPDDAFTNALVKHDLQRGTTEVHGFGRNEAVGEASFAATGQGEDEGYLLTYVHNPLRNASDLVILSAQDFTGEPVARVQLPVRVPLGLHGNWMPDR
;
A
#
# COMPACT_ATOMS: atom_id res chain seq x y z
N MET A 1 -2.09 24.41 2.66
CA MET A 1 -3.40 23.89 2.17
C MET A 1 -3.29 22.73 1.17
N ARG A 2 -2.10 22.37 0.65
CA ARG A 2 -1.92 21.34 -0.41
C ARG A 2 -2.66 20.02 -0.18
N TYR A 3 -2.70 19.50 1.04
CA TYR A 3 -3.30 18.20 1.38
C TYR A 3 -4.67 18.29 2.08
N LEU A 4 -5.41 19.39 1.88
CA LEU A 4 -6.73 19.59 2.50
C LEU A 4 -7.81 20.02 1.50
N GLU A 5 -7.49 20.00 0.21
CA GLU A 5 -8.36 20.47 -0.86
C GLU A 5 -8.53 19.40 -1.96
N GLY A 6 -9.60 19.53 -2.75
CA GLY A 6 -9.88 18.63 -3.87
C GLY A 6 -9.89 17.15 -3.44
N HIS A 7 -9.06 16.35 -4.08
CA HIS A 7 -8.94 14.92 -3.79
C HIS A 7 -8.32 14.60 -2.42
N PHE A 8 -7.68 15.57 -1.74
CA PHE A 8 -7.19 15.40 -0.37
C PHE A 8 -8.16 15.92 0.70
N ALA A 9 -9.24 16.59 0.30
CA ALA A 9 -10.16 17.21 1.26
C ALA A 9 -10.80 16.15 2.17
N PRO A 10 -10.97 16.44 3.47
CA PRO A 10 -11.52 15.48 4.43
C PRO A 10 -13.01 15.22 4.18
N VAL A 11 -13.44 13.99 4.44
CA VAL A 11 -14.85 13.59 4.43
C VAL A 11 -15.42 13.77 5.85
N ASN A 12 -16.52 14.50 5.95
CA ASN A 12 -17.10 14.88 7.25
C ASN A 12 -18.21 13.93 7.73
N GLU A 13 -18.67 13.03 6.86
CA GLU A 13 -19.86 12.21 7.09
C GLU A 13 -19.56 10.71 6.92
N GLU A 14 -20.11 9.89 7.81
CA GLU A 14 -20.17 8.44 7.65
C GLU A 14 -21.47 8.07 6.94
N VAL A 15 -21.35 7.41 5.80
CA VAL A 15 -22.45 7.09 4.88
C VAL A 15 -22.58 5.58 4.76
N THR A 16 -23.82 5.13 4.64
CA THR A 16 -24.15 3.82 4.07
C THR A 16 -25.08 4.07 2.90
N ALA A 17 -24.67 3.65 1.71
CA ALA A 17 -25.44 3.84 0.50
C ALA A 17 -25.69 2.51 -0.19
N TYR A 18 -26.88 2.39 -0.77
CA TYR A 18 -27.35 1.27 -1.57
C TYR A 18 -27.74 1.80 -2.96
N ASP A 19 -28.13 0.92 -3.88
CA ASP A 19 -28.60 1.29 -5.22
C ASP A 19 -27.65 2.24 -5.98
N LEU A 20 -26.34 1.97 -5.85
CA LEU A 20 -25.30 2.81 -6.43
C LEU A 20 -25.41 2.82 -7.97
N PRO A 21 -25.41 4.01 -8.62
CA PRO A 21 -25.42 4.07 -10.08
C PRO A 21 -24.19 3.40 -10.68
N VAL A 22 -24.39 2.59 -11.71
CA VAL A 22 -23.32 1.88 -12.41
C VAL A 22 -23.35 2.23 -13.89
N THR A 23 -22.20 2.67 -14.41
CA THR A 23 -21.92 2.70 -15.85
C THR A 23 -21.16 1.43 -16.22
N GLY A 24 -21.52 0.78 -17.33
CA GLY A 24 -20.93 -0.51 -17.72
C GLY A 24 -21.61 -1.70 -17.04
N ARG A 25 -20.87 -2.79 -16.84
CA ARG A 25 -21.39 -4.03 -16.22
C ARG A 25 -20.35 -4.56 -15.24
N ILE A 26 -20.73 -4.62 -13.95
CA ILE A 26 -19.90 -5.28 -12.93
C ILE A 26 -19.85 -6.78 -13.27
N PRO A 27 -18.64 -7.38 -13.39
CA PRO A 27 -18.49 -8.82 -13.61
C PRO A 27 -19.18 -9.63 -12.51
N ALA A 28 -19.94 -10.67 -12.88
CA ALA A 28 -20.76 -11.43 -11.94
C ALA A 28 -19.93 -12.30 -10.98
N GLU A 29 -18.72 -12.65 -11.41
CA GLU A 29 -17.74 -13.41 -10.66
C GLU A 29 -17.06 -12.61 -9.54
N LEU A 30 -17.13 -11.27 -9.54
CA LEU A 30 -16.59 -10.43 -8.47
C LEU A 30 -17.51 -10.44 -7.24
N ASN A 31 -17.26 -11.42 -6.36
CA ASN A 31 -17.97 -11.60 -5.10
C ASN A 31 -17.00 -11.34 -3.94
N GLY A 32 -17.09 -10.15 -3.36
CA GLY A 32 -16.22 -9.74 -2.27
C GLY A 32 -16.40 -8.27 -1.89
N ARG A 33 -15.44 -7.73 -1.14
CA ARG A 33 -15.39 -6.33 -0.71
C ARG A 33 -14.07 -5.70 -1.16
N TYR A 34 -14.13 -4.53 -1.77
CA TYR A 34 -12.93 -3.70 -1.92
C TYR A 34 -12.91 -2.67 -0.79
N LEU A 35 -11.91 -2.75 0.08
CA LEU A 35 -11.72 -1.84 1.20
C LEU A 35 -10.43 -1.05 1.02
N ARG A 36 -10.44 0.24 1.39
CA ARG A 36 -9.23 1.07 1.44
C ARG A 36 -9.26 1.94 2.69
N ASN A 37 -8.12 2.04 3.37
CA ASN A 37 -7.93 2.92 4.52
C ASN A 37 -7.10 4.15 4.11
N GLY A 38 -7.17 5.19 4.91
CA GLY A 38 -6.37 6.39 4.69
C GLY A 38 -6.60 7.42 5.78
N PRO A 39 -5.69 8.40 5.90
CA PRO A 39 -5.87 9.54 6.76
C PRO A 39 -7.06 10.38 6.28
N ASN A 40 -7.94 10.76 7.21
CA ASN A 40 -9.00 11.72 6.98
C ASN A 40 -8.84 12.90 7.97
N PRO A 41 -8.22 14.01 7.53
CA PRO A 41 -7.76 15.09 8.43
C PRO A 41 -8.90 16.06 8.80
N LEU A 42 -9.75 15.65 9.73
CA LEU A 42 -10.76 16.53 10.34
C LEU A 42 -10.12 17.47 11.36
N GLY A 43 -10.57 18.74 11.37
CA GLY A 43 -10.24 19.68 12.44
C GLY A 43 -8.78 20.12 12.49
N VAL A 44 -8.09 20.19 11.34
CA VAL A 44 -6.71 20.68 11.27
C VAL A 44 -6.63 22.13 11.73
N GLU A 45 -5.89 22.37 12.83
CA GLU A 45 -5.72 23.71 13.41
C GLU A 45 -4.86 24.64 12.54
N ASP A 46 -3.73 24.13 12.05
CA ASP A 46 -2.84 24.86 11.14
C ASP A 46 -2.64 24.10 9.81
N PRO A 47 -3.36 24.50 8.74
CA PRO A 47 -3.21 23.94 7.39
C PRO A 47 -1.83 24.10 6.74
N ALA A 48 -0.93 24.93 7.29
CA ALA A 48 0.40 25.15 6.74
C ALA A 48 1.39 24.04 7.13
N VAL A 49 1.18 23.38 8.27
CA VAL A 49 2.05 22.31 8.79
C VAL A 49 1.47 20.91 8.61
N HIS A 50 0.28 20.81 8.01
CA HIS A 50 -0.38 19.53 7.78
C HIS A 50 0.33 18.67 6.74
N ILE A 51 0.60 17.42 7.11
CA ILE A 51 1.27 16.42 6.28
C ILE A 51 0.22 15.41 5.82
N TRP A 52 0.26 15.03 4.53
CA TRP A 52 -0.71 14.12 3.91
C TRP A 52 -0.93 12.80 4.66
N GLY A 53 0.12 12.22 5.23
CA GLY A 53 0.06 10.97 6.00
C GLY A 53 -0.53 11.07 7.40
N MET A 54 -1.03 12.24 7.82
CA MET A 54 -1.60 12.48 9.15
C MET A 54 -3.12 12.63 9.07
N GLY A 55 -3.84 12.10 10.06
CA GLY A 55 -5.29 12.20 10.13
C GLY A 55 -5.87 11.17 11.10
N GLN A 56 -7.18 10.98 11.11
CA GLN A 56 -7.79 9.79 11.71
C GLN A 56 -8.06 8.79 10.59
N GLY A 57 -7.86 7.48 10.84
CA GLY A 57 -8.17 6.46 9.85
C GLY A 57 -9.65 6.48 9.46
N MET A 58 -9.93 6.48 8.16
CA MET A 58 -11.27 6.27 7.62
C MET A 58 -11.24 5.17 6.57
N VAL A 59 -11.98 4.10 6.83
CA VAL A 59 -12.11 2.97 5.90
C VAL A 59 -13.28 3.22 4.98
N HIS A 60 -13.04 3.06 3.68
CA HIS A 60 -14.04 3.12 2.62
C HIS A 60 -14.18 1.73 1.99
N GLY A 61 -15.41 1.25 1.85
CA GLY A 61 -15.70 -0.08 1.33
C GLY A 61 -16.83 -0.11 0.31
N VAL A 62 -16.68 -0.95 -0.71
CA VAL A 62 -17.75 -1.34 -1.64
C VAL A 62 -17.90 -2.85 -1.64
N ARG A 63 -19.13 -3.34 -1.49
CA ARG A 63 -19.47 -4.76 -1.63
C ARG A 63 -19.96 -5.04 -3.05
N LEU A 64 -19.32 -6.00 -3.71
CA LEU A 64 -19.74 -6.52 -5.01
C LEU A 64 -20.26 -7.95 -4.84
N ARG A 65 -21.40 -8.27 -5.45
CA ARG A 65 -21.96 -9.62 -5.51
C ARG A 65 -22.90 -9.77 -6.71
N ASP A 66 -22.78 -10.88 -7.44
CA ASP A 66 -23.65 -11.24 -8.57
C ASP A 66 -23.86 -10.10 -9.59
N GLY A 67 -22.78 -9.36 -9.90
CA GLY A 67 -22.80 -8.26 -10.86
C GLY A 67 -23.49 -6.98 -10.35
N ARG A 68 -23.67 -6.85 -9.03
CA ARG A 68 -24.22 -5.65 -8.37
C ARG A 68 -23.24 -5.07 -7.37
N ALA A 69 -23.24 -3.75 -7.24
CA ALA A 69 -22.65 -3.07 -6.09
C ALA A 69 -23.72 -2.95 -5.01
N GLU A 70 -23.65 -3.83 -4.00
CA GLU A 70 -24.72 -3.97 -3.01
C GLU A 70 -24.75 -2.80 -2.04
N TRP A 71 -23.57 -2.34 -1.63
CA TRP A 71 -23.45 -1.18 -0.77
C TRP A 71 -22.10 -0.50 -0.92
N TYR A 72 -22.09 0.78 -0.56
CA TYR A 72 -20.91 1.54 -0.18
C TYR A 72 -21.02 1.96 1.28
N ARG A 73 -19.91 1.91 2.01
CA ARG A 73 -19.80 2.37 3.40
C ARG A 73 -18.49 3.10 3.63
N ASN A 74 -18.52 4.13 4.45
CA ASN A 74 -17.32 4.68 5.08
C ASN A 74 -17.49 4.85 6.58
N ARG A 75 -16.45 4.50 7.34
CA ARG A 75 -16.41 4.57 8.81
C ARG A 75 -15.08 5.08 9.28
N PHE A 76 -15.10 5.96 10.28
CA PHE A 76 -13.91 6.28 11.05
C PHE A 76 -13.49 5.07 11.87
N VAL A 77 -12.18 4.84 11.93
CA VAL A 77 -11.58 3.94 12.89
C VAL A 77 -11.60 4.64 14.25
N ARG A 78 -12.28 4.07 15.24
CA ARG A 78 -12.55 4.73 16.53
C ARG A 78 -11.84 3.99 17.65
N ILE A 79 -10.59 4.38 17.90
CA ILE A 79 -9.84 3.96 19.09
C ILE A 79 -9.32 5.20 19.85
N PRO A 80 -9.02 5.11 21.15
CA PRO A 80 -8.38 6.21 21.87
C PRO A 80 -7.02 6.57 21.25
N GLY A 81 -6.78 7.87 21.04
CA GLY A 81 -5.50 8.36 20.51
C GLY A 81 -5.42 8.36 18.99
N PHE A 82 -4.40 7.72 18.44
CA PHE A 82 -4.11 7.71 17.00
C PHE A 82 -4.80 6.52 16.33
N ALA A 83 -5.86 6.79 15.58
CA ALA A 83 -6.61 5.74 14.89
C ALA A 83 -5.84 5.19 13.67
N PRO A 84 -5.63 3.86 13.55
CA PRO A 84 -4.92 3.22 12.44
C PRO A 84 -5.45 3.65 11.05
N MET A 85 -4.57 4.16 10.20
CA MET A 85 -4.96 4.79 8.92
C MET A 85 -4.18 4.30 7.70
N VAL A 86 -3.19 3.42 7.86
CA VAL A 86 -2.24 3.11 6.79
C VAL A 86 -2.82 2.08 5.82
N HIS A 87 -3.35 0.98 6.35
CA HIS A 87 -3.83 -0.13 5.53
C HIS A 87 -5.10 -0.73 6.12
N VAL A 88 -5.81 -1.53 5.32
CA VAL A 88 -6.88 -2.42 5.77
C VAL A 88 -6.67 -3.81 5.18
N ILE A 89 -6.57 -4.83 6.04
CA ILE A 89 -6.28 -6.21 5.64
C ILE A 89 -7.35 -7.16 6.18
N GLU A 90 -7.38 -8.37 5.63
CA GLU A 90 -8.10 -9.49 6.21
C GLU A 90 -7.11 -10.59 6.61
N HIS A 91 -7.23 -11.07 7.84
CA HIS A 91 -6.46 -12.21 8.33
C HIS A 91 -7.27 -12.96 9.39
N ALA A 92 -7.12 -14.28 9.46
CA ALA A 92 -7.93 -15.12 10.37
C ALA A 92 -9.45 -14.82 10.30
N ARG A 93 -9.96 -14.54 9.08
CA ARG A 93 -11.37 -14.18 8.78
C ARG A 93 -11.88 -12.93 9.51
N ARG A 94 -10.97 -12.05 9.94
CA ARG A 94 -11.26 -10.78 10.58
C ARG A 94 -10.65 -9.65 9.76
N THR A 95 -11.26 -8.48 9.83
CA THR A 95 -10.82 -7.29 9.08
C THR A 95 -10.13 -6.32 10.03
N PHE A 96 -8.96 -5.81 9.67
CA PHE A 96 -8.14 -4.95 10.51
C PHE A 96 -7.76 -3.66 9.80
N ALA A 97 -7.93 -2.53 10.46
CA ALA A 97 -7.25 -1.29 10.11
C ALA A 97 -5.86 -1.29 10.76
N MET A 98 -4.81 -1.11 9.95
CA MET A 98 -3.42 -1.23 10.36
C MET A 98 -2.74 0.13 10.51
N ALA A 99 -1.78 0.20 11.43
CA ALA A 99 -0.98 1.38 11.71
C ALA A 99 0.50 1.14 11.37
N GLU A 100 1.23 2.24 11.19
CA GLU A 100 2.68 2.20 10.99
C GLU A 100 3.40 1.73 12.25
N GLY A 101 4.58 1.09 12.09
CA GLY A 101 5.51 0.90 13.21
C GLY A 101 4.96 0.13 14.41
N GLY A 102 4.35 -1.03 14.17
CA GLY A 102 3.99 -1.97 15.24
C GLY A 102 2.91 -1.51 16.22
N LEU A 103 2.28 -0.36 15.96
CA LEU A 103 1.14 0.12 16.73
C LEU A 103 -0.05 -0.84 16.56
N PRO A 104 -0.79 -1.15 17.64
CA PRO A 104 -1.88 -2.11 17.59
C PRO A 104 -2.94 -1.78 16.52
N PRO A 105 -3.32 -2.75 15.68
CA PRO A 105 -4.41 -2.57 14.75
C PRO A 105 -5.77 -2.41 15.45
N ALA A 106 -6.76 -1.98 14.68
CA ALA A 106 -8.16 -1.95 15.11
C ALA A 106 -8.98 -2.97 14.31
N GLU A 107 -9.72 -3.83 15.00
CA GLU A 107 -10.63 -4.79 14.38
C GLU A 107 -11.93 -4.09 13.92
N LEU A 108 -12.41 -4.46 12.74
CA LEU A 108 -13.61 -3.93 12.11
C LEU A 108 -14.64 -5.05 11.91
N ASP A 109 -15.90 -4.74 12.16
CA ASP A 109 -17.01 -5.66 11.85
C ASP A 109 -17.36 -5.65 10.34
N THR A 110 -18.35 -6.45 9.96
CA THR A 110 -18.81 -6.55 8.56
C THR A 110 -19.48 -5.27 8.04
N GLU A 111 -19.85 -4.36 8.93
CA GLU A 111 -20.39 -3.03 8.64
C GLU A 111 -19.33 -1.92 8.69
N LEU A 112 -18.07 -2.32 8.89
CA LEU A 112 -16.89 -1.46 9.06
C LEU A 112 -16.87 -0.65 10.36
N ASN A 113 -17.75 -0.95 11.32
CA ASN A 113 -17.67 -0.31 12.63
C ASN A 113 -16.46 -0.86 13.39
N THR A 114 -15.81 -0.01 14.18
CA THR A 114 -14.69 -0.44 15.03
C THR A 114 -15.19 -1.30 16.18
N VAL A 115 -14.69 -2.54 16.24
CA VAL A 115 -14.93 -3.47 17.35
C VAL A 115 -14.04 -3.09 18.54
N GLY A 116 -12.77 -2.80 18.27
CA GLY A 116 -11.80 -2.39 19.30
C GLY A 116 -10.37 -2.54 18.82
N VAL A 117 -9.43 -2.24 19.71
CA VAL A 117 -8.00 -2.53 19.49
C VAL A 117 -7.79 -4.04 19.50
N CYS A 118 -6.94 -4.54 18.60
CA CYS A 118 -6.53 -5.93 18.52
C CYS A 118 -5.01 -5.98 18.41
N ASP A 119 -4.38 -6.96 19.05
CA ASP A 119 -2.92 -7.09 18.95
C ASP A 119 -2.46 -7.93 17.75
N LEU A 120 -3.42 -8.57 17.04
CA LEU A 120 -3.19 -9.48 15.90
C LEU A 120 -1.99 -10.44 16.10
N GLY A 121 -1.91 -11.04 17.28
CA GLY A 121 -0.71 -11.74 17.71
C GLY A 121 0.37 -10.75 18.17
N GLY A 122 0.14 -10.11 19.32
CA GLY A 122 1.16 -9.28 19.96
C GLY A 122 2.30 -10.14 20.51
N THR A 123 3.53 -9.64 20.42
CA THR A 123 4.71 -10.28 21.00
C THR A 123 4.86 -9.95 22.48
N ALA A 124 5.72 -10.69 23.19
CA ALA A 124 5.99 -10.43 24.60
C ALA A 124 6.62 -9.05 24.84
N GLU A 125 7.31 -8.50 23.82
CA GLU A 125 7.92 -7.18 23.82
C GLU A 125 6.93 -6.05 23.43
N GLY A 126 5.69 -6.41 23.11
CA GLY A 126 4.59 -5.48 22.83
C GLY A 126 4.52 -4.98 21.39
N PHE A 127 5.21 -5.64 20.44
CA PHE A 127 5.05 -5.33 19.02
C PHE A 127 3.84 -6.07 18.45
N THR A 128 3.24 -5.50 17.40
CA THR A 128 2.11 -6.10 16.67
C THR A 128 2.40 -6.08 15.17
N ALA A 129 1.52 -6.66 14.37
CA ALA A 129 1.66 -6.65 12.91
C ALA A 129 1.69 -5.22 12.34
N GLY A 130 2.71 -4.90 11.53
CA GLY A 130 2.83 -3.60 10.85
C GLY A 130 1.89 -3.44 9.65
N ALA A 131 1.79 -2.22 9.12
CA ALA A 131 0.86 -1.93 8.04
C ALA A 131 1.16 -2.65 6.72
N HIS A 132 2.43 -2.97 6.44
CA HIS A 132 2.84 -3.66 5.20
C HIS A 132 3.01 -5.17 5.38
N SER A 133 2.25 -5.78 6.28
CA SER A 133 2.22 -7.23 6.41
C SER A 133 1.89 -7.92 5.08
N LYS A 134 2.62 -8.99 4.78
CA LYS A 134 2.48 -9.78 3.55
C LYS A 134 1.79 -11.11 3.89
N HIS A 135 0.70 -11.41 3.19
CA HIS A 135 0.04 -12.71 3.30
C HIS A 135 0.73 -13.71 2.38
N ASP A 136 1.16 -14.87 2.89
CA ASP A 136 1.68 -15.93 2.03
C ASP A 136 0.52 -16.75 1.44
N PRO A 137 0.30 -16.72 0.11
CA PRO A 137 -0.74 -17.53 -0.53
C PRO A 137 -0.56 -19.06 -0.40
N LEU A 138 0.61 -19.57 -0.02
CA LEU A 138 0.85 -21.01 0.21
C LEU A 138 0.45 -21.45 1.62
N THR A 139 0.94 -20.75 2.64
CA THR A 139 0.75 -21.17 4.04
C THR A 139 -0.49 -20.52 4.68
N GLY A 140 -0.94 -19.39 4.14
CA GLY A 140 -1.99 -18.55 4.73
C GLY A 140 -1.52 -17.73 5.93
N GLU A 141 -0.23 -17.76 6.24
CA GLU A 141 0.38 -16.99 7.32
C GLU A 141 0.50 -15.51 6.94
N LEU A 142 0.49 -14.66 7.96
CA LEU A 142 0.74 -13.24 7.83
C LEU A 142 2.15 -12.93 8.34
N HIS A 143 2.98 -12.38 7.46
CA HIS A 143 4.36 -11.99 7.75
C HIS A 143 4.41 -10.50 7.96
N SER A 144 4.96 -10.05 9.08
CA SER A 144 4.95 -8.66 9.47
C SER A 144 6.34 -8.22 9.90
N LEU A 145 6.70 -6.99 9.56
CA LEU A 145 7.82 -6.31 10.16
C LEU A 145 7.29 -5.21 11.08
N SER A 146 7.92 -5.06 12.23
CA SER A 146 7.48 -4.14 13.27
C SER A 146 8.68 -3.44 13.91
N TYR A 147 8.55 -2.13 14.16
CA TYR A 147 9.57 -1.30 14.82
C TYR A 147 8.87 -0.31 15.75
N MET A 148 9.53 0.19 16.79
CA MET A 148 8.97 1.20 17.68
C MET A 148 10.02 2.26 18.04
N PRO A 149 9.70 3.57 17.98
CA PRO A 149 10.60 4.63 18.43
C PRO A 149 11.13 4.39 19.84
N GLY A 150 12.45 4.54 20.01
CA GLY A 150 13.14 4.27 21.28
C GLY A 150 13.47 2.80 21.53
N ARG A 151 13.27 1.91 20.55
CA ARG A 151 13.80 0.54 20.55
C ARG A 151 14.96 0.44 19.56
N ASP A 152 15.96 -0.35 19.92
CA ASP A 152 17.17 -0.65 19.15
C ASP A 152 17.07 -1.98 18.39
N PHE A 153 15.86 -2.47 18.14
CA PHE A 153 15.61 -3.64 17.32
C PHE A 153 14.28 -3.53 16.58
N VAL A 154 14.18 -4.25 15.46
CA VAL A 154 12.91 -4.53 14.78
C VAL A 154 12.50 -5.98 15.05
N GLN A 155 11.20 -6.28 14.95
CA GLN A 155 10.70 -7.64 15.03
C GLN A 155 10.10 -8.06 13.70
N TYR A 156 10.56 -9.21 13.20
CA TYR A 156 9.86 -9.97 12.18
C TYR A 156 8.91 -10.95 12.88
N ILE A 157 7.61 -10.85 12.59
CA ILE A 157 6.53 -11.58 13.26
C ILE A 157 5.80 -12.41 12.21
N VAL A 158 5.61 -13.69 12.49
CA VAL A 158 4.77 -14.60 11.71
C VAL A 158 3.53 -14.92 12.52
N THR A 159 2.37 -14.53 11.99
CA THR A 159 1.06 -14.84 12.55
C THR A 159 0.42 -15.98 11.76
N ASP A 160 -0.02 -17.02 12.47
CA ASP A 160 -0.65 -18.19 11.87
C ASP A 160 -2.05 -17.89 11.31
N THR A 161 -2.65 -18.85 10.58
CA THR A 161 -4.00 -18.70 10.00
C THR A 161 -5.12 -18.44 11.02
N GLY A 162 -4.88 -18.69 12.31
CA GLY A 162 -5.80 -18.42 13.42
C GLY A 162 -5.63 -17.02 14.04
N GLY A 163 -4.58 -16.29 13.67
CA GLY A 163 -4.28 -14.96 14.20
C GLY A 163 -3.40 -14.98 15.46
N SER A 164 -2.67 -16.07 15.72
CA SER A 164 -1.71 -16.18 16.84
C SER A 164 -0.26 -16.08 16.35
N VAL A 165 0.64 -15.56 17.19
CA VAL A 165 2.07 -15.52 16.85
C VAL A 165 2.63 -16.94 16.80
N ALA A 166 3.06 -17.36 15.62
CA ALA A 166 3.79 -18.61 15.42
C ALA A 166 5.30 -18.43 15.64
N GLN A 167 5.83 -17.28 15.23
CA GLN A 167 7.25 -16.95 15.35
C GLN A 167 7.44 -15.45 15.53
N ALA A 168 8.40 -15.06 16.36
CA ALA A 168 8.91 -13.69 16.44
C ALA A 168 10.44 -13.72 16.48
N THR A 169 11.07 -12.94 15.62
CA THR A 169 12.53 -12.82 15.52
C THR A 169 12.93 -11.37 15.73
N ALA A 170 13.68 -11.10 16.80
CA ALA A 170 14.27 -9.79 17.04
C ALA A 170 15.52 -9.62 16.18
N ILE A 171 15.57 -8.51 15.44
CA ILE A 171 16.67 -8.13 14.56
C ILE A 171 17.33 -6.88 15.17
N PRO A 172 18.53 -7.00 15.75
CA PRO A 172 19.23 -5.86 16.35
C PRO A 172 19.54 -4.79 15.31
N MET A 173 19.32 -3.53 15.69
CA MET A 173 19.59 -2.34 14.90
C MET A 173 20.51 -1.39 15.68
N THR A 174 21.17 -0.49 14.96
CA THR A 174 22.03 0.55 15.57
C THR A 174 21.23 1.77 16.04
N ARG A 175 19.97 1.88 15.59
CA ARG A 175 18.97 2.91 15.94
C ARG A 175 17.58 2.38 15.61
N THR A 176 16.53 3.14 15.93
CA THR A 176 15.19 2.83 15.40
C THR A 176 15.11 3.23 13.90
N PRO A 177 14.87 2.28 12.98
CA PRO A 177 14.60 2.59 11.58
C PRO A 177 13.16 3.07 11.38
N PHE A 178 12.91 3.77 10.29
CA PHE A 178 11.57 3.85 9.70
C PHE A 178 11.53 2.81 8.57
N MET A 179 11.23 1.55 8.90
CA MET A 179 11.22 0.44 7.95
C MET A 179 9.79 0.15 7.51
N HIS A 180 9.27 1.03 6.66
CA HIS A 180 7.87 1.09 6.22
C HIS A 180 7.38 -0.22 5.60
N ASP A 181 8.17 -0.77 4.67
CA ASP A 181 7.87 -2.00 3.95
C ASP A 181 9.08 -2.96 4.00
N PHE A 182 8.90 -4.18 3.51
CA PHE A 182 9.92 -5.23 3.40
C PHE A 182 9.57 -6.18 2.25
N ALA A 183 10.51 -7.03 1.83
CA ALA A 183 10.22 -8.10 0.86
C ALA A 183 10.13 -9.46 1.53
N LEU A 184 9.27 -10.32 0.98
CA LEU A 184 9.12 -11.71 1.38
C LEU A 184 9.28 -12.58 0.14
N THR A 185 10.13 -13.60 0.22
CA THR A 185 10.21 -14.69 -0.76
C THR A 185 9.71 -15.99 -0.12
N GLU A 186 9.75 -17.09 -0.86
CA GLU A 186 9.45 -18.41 -0.30
C GLU A 186 10.34 -18.71 0.91
N ASN A 187 11.64 -18.35 0.84
CA ASN A 187 12.65 -18.73 1.83
C ASN A 187 13.26 -17.59 2.64
N HIS A 188 13.06 -16.32 2.26
CA HIS A 188 13.77 -15.19 2.85
C HIS A 188 12.85 -14.00 3.18
N VAL A 189 13.30 -13.22 4.16
CA VAL A 189 12.83 -11.88 4.47
C VAL A 189 13.93 -10.90 4.06
N VAL A 190 13.56 -9.86 3.31
CA VAL A 190 14.49 -8.81 2.87
C VAL A 190 14.13 -7.49 3.53
N LEU A 191 15.12 -6.83 4.13
CA LEU A 191 14.97 -5.67 5.01
C LEU A 191 15.62 -4.42 4.40
N TRP A 192 14.96 -3.27 4.52
CA TRP A 192 15.42 -1.97 4.02
C TRP A 192 15.91 -1.08 5.15
N ASP A 193 17.19 -1.15 5.48
CA ASP A 193 17.77 -0.24 6.46
C ASP A 193 18.31 1.01 5.76
N THR A 194 17.40 1.96 5.52
CA THR A 194 17.68 3.22 4.80
C THR A 194 18.02 4.35 5.79
N PRO A 195 18.54 5.51 5.33
CA PRO A 195 18.81 6.66 6.18
C PRO A 195 17.56 7.24 6.86
N LEU A 196 16.35 6.82 6.49
CA LEU A 196 15.13 7.25 7.15
C LEU A 196 14.98 6.58 8.52
N GLY A 197 14.78 7.38 9.55
CA GLY A 197 14.92 6.93 10.92
C GLY A 197 14.40 7.87 11.97
N PHE A 198 14.46 7.41 13.22
CA PHE A 198 14.12 8.24 14.36
C PHE A 198 15.38 8.77 15.05
N ASP A 199 15.40 10.08 15.28
CA ASP A 199 16.27 10.75 16.24
C ASP A 199 15.40 11.17 17.45
N GLY A 200 15.49 10.40 18.54
CA GLY A 200 14.47 10.41 19.58
C GLY A 200 13.13 9.92 19.04
N PHE A 201 12.15 10.83 18.91
CA PHE A 201 10.82 10.55 18.34
C PHE A 201 10.59 11.24 16.99
N GLU A 202 11.55 12.03 16.51
CA GLU A 202 11.44 12.72 15.23
C GLU A 202 11.89 11.79 14.09
N CYS A 203 10.98 11.48 13.17
CA CYS A 203 11.31 10.75 11.95
C CYS A 203 11.93 11.70 10.92
N ARG A 204 13.19 11.48 10.56
CA ARG A 204 13.91 12.32 9.60
C ARG A 204 14.95 11.52 8.81
N TRP A 205 15.42 12.10 7.70
CA TRP A 205 16.56 11.57 6.97
C TRP A 205 17.86 11.81 7.75
N LEU A 206 18.63 10.75 8.00
CA LEU A 206 19.88 10.76 8.74
C LEU A 206 21.05 10.47 7.78
N PRO A 207 21.63 11.50 7.12
CA PRO A 207 22.52 11.30 5.97
C PRO A 207 23.80 10.52 6.27
N GLU A 208 24.24 10.50 7.53
CA GLU A 208 25.43 9.75 7.97
C GLU A 208 25.17 8.24 8.13
N HIS A 209 23.91 7.82 8.07
CA HIS A 209 23.55 6.41 8.17
C HIS A 209 23.66 5.74 6.78
N PRO A 210 24.34 4.59 6.66
CA PRO A 210 24.42 3.87 5.39
C PRO A 210 23.06 3.34 4.95
N THR A 211 22.89 3.05 3.66
CA THR A 211 21.77 2.19 3.22
C THR A 211 22.24 0.75 3.17
N ARG A 212 21.47 -0.16 3.78
CA ARG A 212 21.80 -1.59 3.83
C ARG A 212 20.61 -2.44 3.43
N VAL A 213 20.88 -3.49 2.67
CA VAL A 213 19.91 -4.54 2.36
C VAL A 213 20.20 -5.73 3.27
N GLY A 214 19.24 -6.07 4.13
CA GLY A 214 19.31 -7.23 5.01
C GLY A 214 18.63 -8.43 4.38
N VAL A 215 19.25 -9.60 4.44
CA VAL A 215 18.64 -10.88 4.03
C VAL A 215 18.66 -11.83 5.22
N MET A 216 17.49 -12.31 5.62
CA MET A 216 17.30 -13.25 6.72
C MET A 216 16.53 -14.48 6.23
N PRO A 217 16.87 -15.70 6.66
CA PRO A 217 16.00 -16.85 6.44
C PRO A 217 14.62 -16.59 7.03
N ARG A 218 13.57 -17.02 6.32
CA ARG A 218 12.18 -16.83 6.74
C ARG A 218 11.84 -17.53 8.05
N THR A 219 12.59 -18.58 8.39
CA THR A 219 12.55 -19.29 9.68
C THR A 219 13.24 -18.53 10.83
N GLY A 220 13.70 -17.30 10.59
CA GLY A 220 14.51 -16.52 11.52
C GLY A 220 16.00 -16.90 11.48
N GLY A 221 16.79 -16.17 12.27
CA GLY A 221 18.24 -16.34 12.36
C GLY A 221 19.00 -15.03 12.14
N ASP A 222 20.28 -15.15 11.82
CA ASP A 222 21.13 -13.98 11.58
C ASP A 222 20.78 -13.29 10.26
N VAL A 223 20.89 -11.96 10.25
CA VAL A 223 20.71 -11.14 9.05
C VAL A 223 22.05 -10.90 8.38
N ARG A 224 22.13 -11.24 7.10
CA ARG A 224 23.25 -10.83 6.24
C ARG A 224 22.98 -9.44 5.68
N TRP A 225 23.84 -8.48 6.01
CA TRP A 225 23.73 -7.09 5.55
C TRP A 225 24.67 -6.82 4.38
N LEU A 226 24.16 -6.12 3.37
CA LEU A 226 24.91 -5.62 2.22
C LEU A 226 24.77 -4.10 2.14
N ASP A 227 25.89 -3.38 2.15
CA ASP A 227 25.88 -1.93 1.98
C ASP A 227 25.63 -1.56 0.51
N ILE A 228 24.79 -0.55 0.29
CA ILE A 228 24.49 0.04 -1.02
C ILE A 228 24.51 1.57 -0.96
N ASP A 229 24.50 2.21 -2.13
CA ASP A 229 24.41 3.66 -2.22
C ASP A 229 23.10 4.18 -1.60
N PRO A 230 23.10 5.39 -1.00
CA PRO A 230 21.92 5.98 -0.38
C PRO A 230 20.70 6.04 -1.29
N VAL A 231 19.59 5.45 -0.84
CA VAL A 231 18.31 5.44 -1.57
C VAL A 231 17.13 5.43 -0.60
N HIS A 232 16.03 6.07 -0.97
CA HIS A 232 14.76 5.89 -0.28
C HIS A 232 14.02 4.71 -0.92
N VAL A 233 13.59 3.76 -0.09
CA VAL A 233 12.70 2.66 -0.51
C VAL A 233 11.30 3.00 -0.06
N SER A 234 10.36 3.03 -1.01
CA SER A 234 8.93 3.26 -0.76
C SER A 234 8.24 1.91 -0.54
N HIS A 235 7.68 1.32 -1.60
CA HIS A 235 6.92 0.07 -1.53
C HIS A 235 7.54 -1.06 -2.35
N THR A 236 7.39 -2.28 -1.85
CA THR A 236 7.80 -3.50 -2.55
C THR A 236 6.69 -3.97 -3.47
N LEU A 237 6.99 -4.17 -4.76
CA LEU A 237 6.06 -4.78 -5.71
C LEU A 237 5.87 -6.26 -5.39
N ASN A 238 6.95 -7.04 -5.49
CA ASN A 238 7.02 -8.44 -5.07
C ASN A 238 8.47 -8.95 -5.12
N ALA A 239 8.74 -10.08 -4.49
CA ALA A 239 10.05 -10.72 -4.47
C ALA A 239 9.97 -12.24 -4.57
N TYR A 240 11.05 -12.87 -5.05
CA TYR A 240 11.18 -14.32 -5.13
C TYR A 240 12.64 -14.78 -5.10
N ASP A 241 12.86 -16.03 -4.70
CA ASP A 241 14.18 -16.67 -4.75
C ASP A 241 14.52 -17.11 -6.18
N ASP A 242 15.74 -16.83 -6.63
CA ASP A 242 16.27 -17.21 -7.95
C ASP A 242 17.67 -17.83 -7.78
N GLY A 243 17.70 -19.15 -7.56
CA GLY A 243 18.93 -19.89 -7.23
C GLY A 243 19.57 -19.38 -5.94
N ASP A 244 20.82 -18.94 -6.02
CA ASP A 244 21.58 -18.37 -4.89
C ASP A 244 21.36 -16.84 -4.74
N SER A 245 20.38 -16.29 -5.45
CA SER A 245 20.05 -14.87 -5.44
C SER A 245 18.58 -14.63 -5.12
N ILE A 246 18.24 -13.39 -4.77
CA ILE A 246 16.86 -12.96 -4.57
C ILE A 246 16.56 -11.85 -5.56
N VAL A 247 15.42 -11.95 -6.26
CA VAL A 247 14.92 -10.88 -7.12
C VAL A 247 13.83 -10.12 -6.37
N VAL A 248 13.95 -8.80 -6.30
CA VAL A 248 12.96 -7.90 -5.74
C VAL A 248 12.65 -6.82 -6.77
N ASP A 249 11.39 -6.60 -7.07
CA ASP A 249 11.00 -5.33 -7.70
C ASP A 249 10.42 -4.41 -6.63
N VAL A 250 10.89 -3.17 -6.64
CA VAL A 250 10.71 -2.23 -5.54
C VAL A 250 10.66 -0.81 -6.09
N VAL A 251 9.81 0.01 -5.48
CA VAL A 251 9.70 1.43 -5.78
C VAL A 251 10.72 2.17 -4.94
N THR A 252 11.59 2.92 -5.62
CA THR A 252 12.70 3.65 -5.01
C THR A 252 12.64 5.13 -5.39
N ALA A 253 13.28 5.98 -4.61
CA ALA A 253 13.53 7.36 -4.99
C ALA A 253 14.92 7.81 -4.53
N GLU A 254 15.52 8.74 -5.28
CA GLU A 254 16.72 9.43 -4.82
C GLU A 254 16.41 10.24 -3.55
N GLY A 255 17.29 10.11 -2.55
CA GLY A 255 17.19 10.87 -1.30
C GLY A 255 17.75 12.29 -1.42
N PRO A 256 17.57 13.13 -0.38
CA PRO A 256 16.93 12.81 0.89
C PRO A 256 15.39 12.77 0.82
N PHE A 257 14.76 11.89 1.60
CA PHE A 257 13.31 11.87 1.79
C PHE A 257 12.91 12.66 3.04
N ASP A 258 12.03 13.64 2.87
CA ASP A 258 11.41 14.40 3.97
C ASP A 258 9.98 13.88 4.20
N PRO A 259 9.69 13.21 5.34
CA PRO A 259 8.34 12.77 5.68
C PRO A 259 7.30 13.89 5.74
N ALA A 260 7.69 15.15 5.95
CA ALA A 260 6.78 16.29 5.93
C ALA A 260 6.46 16.75 4.50
N ALA A 261 7.31 16.40 3.54
CA ALA A 261 7.16 16.73 2.14
C ALA A 261 7.37 15.50 1.25
N PRO A 262 6.59 14.41 1.44
CA PRO A 262 6.73 13.18 0.65
C PRO A 262 6.49 13.43 -0.84
N GLY A 263 5.83 14.56 -1.13
CA GLY A 263 5.70 15.11 -2.45
C GLY A 263 7.01 15.31 -3.21
N MET A 264 8.10 15.68 -2.55
CA MET A 264 9.30 16.18 -3.22
C MET A 264 10.14 15.11 -3.90
N ILE A 265 9.89 13.83 -3.61
CA ILE A 265 10.59 12.72 -4.24
C ILE A 265 9.90 12.28 -5.54
N ARG A 266 10.67 11.62 -6.40
CA ARG A 266 10.20 11.06 -7.66
C ARG A 266 10.35 9.54 -7.63
N PRO A 267 9.39 8.80 -7.04
CA PRO A 267 9.47 7.36 -6.92
C PRO A 267 9.34 6.67 -8.28
N VAL A 268 10.13 5.62 -8.50
CA VAL A 268 10.29 4.91 -9.77
C VAL A 268 10.47 3.42 -9.51
N LEU A 269 10.20 2.56 -10.51
CA LEU A 269 10.25 1.12 -10.33
C LEU A 269 11.64 0.56 -10.72
N ASP A 270 12.31 -0.07 -9.76
CA ASP A 270 13.59 -0.75 -9.93
C ASP A 270 13.46 -2.26 -9.71
N ARG A 271 14.37 -3.02 -10.31
CA ARG A 271 14.67 -4.42 -9.99
C ARG A 271 16.00 -4.51 -9.27
N TRP A 272 16.01 -5.14 -8.11
CA TRP A 272 17.21 -5.47 -7.35
C TRP A 272 17.43 -6.98 -7.39
N THR A 273 18.63 -7.39 -7.80
CA THR A 273 19.09 -8.78 -7.72
C THR A 273 20.13 -8.86 -6.61
N ILE A 274 19.75 -9.49 -5.51
CA ILE A 274 20.53 -9.58 -4.29
C ILE A 274 21.30 -10.91 -4.33
N GLY A 275 22.59 -10.83 -4.62
CA GLY A 275 23.49 -11.98 -4.57
C GLY A 275 24.08 -12.22 -3.16
N PRO A 276 25.05 -13.14 -3.05
CA PRO A 276 25.72 -13.42 -1.78
C PRO A 276 26.55 -12.25 -1.24
N ASP A 277 27.15 -11.44 -2.12
CA ASP A 277 28.12 -10.40 -1.71
C ASP A 277 27.75 -8.98 -2.18
N LYS A 278 26.73 -8.83 -3.04
CA LYS A 278 26.36 -7.53 -3.61
C LYS A 278 24.92 -7.50 -4.09
N VAL A 279 24.37 -6.28 -4.21
CA VAL A 279 23.07 -6.01 -4.82
C VAL A 279 23.30 -5.37 -6.19
N HIS A 280 22.68 -5.91 -7.23
CA HIS A 280 22.65 -5.30 -8.55
C HIS A 280 21.30 -4.61 -8.76
N GLN A 281 21.32 -3.30 -8.96
CA GLN A 281 20.12 -2.48 -9.13
C GLN A 281 19.95 -2.11 -10.60
N ARG A 282 18.73 -2.22 -11.13
CA ARG A 282 18.39 -1.86 -12.51
C ARG A 282 17.04 -1.18 -12.57
N ARG A 283 16.97 -0.02 -13.23
CA ARG A 283 15.70 0.64 -13.56
C ARG A 283 14.83 -0.26 -14.44
N ILE A 284 13.58 -0.50 -14.01
CA ILE A 284 12.54 -1.08 -14.87
C ILE A 284 11.85 0.05 -15.63
N ASP A 285 11.42 1.09 -14.91
CA ASP A 285 10.67 2.19 -15.49
C ASP A 285 10.86 3.48 -14.68
N ASP A 286 11.26 4.56 -15.36
CA ASP A 286 11.63 5.84 -14.78
C ASP A 286 10.48 6.87 -14.75
N ARG A 287 9.27 6.46 -15.14
CA ARG A 287 8.06 7.24 -14.93
C ARG A 287 7.70 7.24 -13.44
N PRO A 288 7.26 8.39 -12.88
CA PRO A 288 6.86 8.48 -11.49
C PRO A 288 5.70 7.54 -11.16
N GLN A 289 5.93 6.60 -10.25
CA GLN A 289 4.95 5.60 -9.87
C GLN A 289 5.19 5.07 -8.47
N ASP A 290 4.11 4.59 -7.84
CA ASP A 290 4.12 3.96 -6.51
C ASP A 290 2.83 3.14 -6.32
N PHE A 291 2.59 2.68 -5.09
CA PHE A 291 1.49 1.76 -4.77
C PHE A 291 1.51 0.51 -5.66
N PRO A 292 2.66 -0.20 -5.70
CA PRO A 292 2.83 -1.35 -6.54
C PRO A 292 2.02 -2.54 -6.02
N ARG A 293 1.43 -3.29 -6.94
CA ARG A 293 0.52 -4.40 -6.67
C ARG A 293 0.75 -5.52 -7.66
N VAL A 294 0.60 -6.75 -7.22
CA VAL A 294 0.61 -7.95 -8.07
C VAL A 294 -0.71 -8.70 -7.90
N ASN A 295 -0.89 -9.77 -8.66
CA ASN A 295 -1.86 -10.79 -8.28
C ASN A 295 -1.35 -11.48 -7.00
N ASP A 296 -2.08 -11.35 -5.89
CA ASP A 296 -1.65 -11.86 -4.58
C ASP A 296 -1.38 -13.38 -4.56
N ALA A 297 -1.93 -14.15 -5.50
CA ALA A 297 -1.60 -15.56 -5.68
C ALA A 297 -0.13 -15.80 -6.10
N ARG A 298 0.58 -14.76 -6.54
CA ARG A 298 2.00 -14.74 -6.91
C ARG A 298 2.90 -14.06 -5.88
N ALA A 299 2.35 -13.54 -4.78
CA ALA A 299 3.18 -13.04 -3.70
C ALA A 299 4.20 -14.12 -3.29
N THR A 300 5.43 -13.69 -2.99
CA THR A 300 6.60 -14.52 -2.60
C THR A 300 7.20 -15.41 -3.70
N ARG A 301 6.64 -15.40 -4.91
CA ARG A 301 6.98 -16.33 -6.00
C ARG A 301 7.24 -15.61 -7.33
N PRO A 302 7.88 -16.29 -8.31
CA PRO A 302 8.08 -15.73 -9.63
C PRO A 302 6.76 -15.26 -10.26
N TYR A 303 6.82 -14.09 -10.87
CA TYR A 303 5.67 -13.37 -11.40
C TYR A 303 6.09 -12.58 -12.65
N ARG A 304 5.10 -12.20 -13.44
CA ARG A 304 5.26 -11.52 -14.72
C ARG A 304 4.63 -10.14 -14.73
N TYR A 305 3.49 -9.95 -14.06
CA TYR A 305 2.73 -8.71 -14.14
C TYR A 305 2.79 -7.92 -12.84
N GLY A 306 3.10 -6.64 -12.97
CA GLY A 306 3.04 -5.66 -11.88
C GLY A 306 2.15 -4.49 -12.26
N TYR A 307 1.46 -3.94 -11.28
CA TYR A 307 0.58 -2.78 -11.44
C TYR A 307 0.98 -1.69 -10.47
N SER A 308 0.80 -0.43 -10.84
CA SER A 308 1.09 0.70 -9.96
C SER A 308 0.21 1.90 -10.33
N ALA A 309 0.12 2.87 -9.42
CA ALA A 309 -0.46 4.17 -9.73
C ALA A 309 0.66 5.11 -10.20
N ALA A 310 0.37 5.95 -11.19
CA ALA A 310 1.25 7.07 -11.52
C ALA A 310 1.20 8.11 -10.40
N THR A 311 2.35 8.53 -9.90
CA THR A 311 2.45 9.31 -8.65
C THR A 311 3.02 10.70 -8.81
N ALA A 312 2.86 11.31 -9.99
CA ALA A 312 3.02 12.76 -10.10
C ALA A 312 2.06 13.54 -9.16
N LEU A 313 1.09 12.83 -8.55
CA LEU A 313 0.35 13.15 -7.33
C LEU A 313 1.20 13.73 -6.17
N TYR A 314 2.44 13.26 -6.02
CA TYR A 314 3.40 13.69 -4.99
C TYR A 314 4.23 14.89 -5.47
N GLY A 315 4.76 14.86 -6.69
CA GLY A 315 5.86 15.75 -7.11
C GLY A 315 5.50 17.03 -7.83
N ILE A 316 4.37 17.10 -8.53
CA ILE A 316 4.08 18.31 -9.32
C ILE A 316 3.12 19.17 -8.53
N PRO A 317 3.49 20.42 -8.16
CA PRO A 317 2.55 21.32 -7.54
C PRO A 317 1.37 21.48 -8.50
N PHE A 318 0.17 21.11 -8.04
CA PHE A 318 -1.05 21.64 -8.62
C PHE A 318 -1.00 23.14 -8.36
N ALA A 319 -0.47 23.91 -9.31
CA ALA A 319 -0.63 25.35 -9.27
C ALA A 319 -2.14 25.59 -9.39
N PRO A 320 -2.79 26.24 -8.42
CA PRO A 320 -4.21 26.60 -8.53
C PRO A 320 -4.48 27.41 -9.81
N GLU A 321 -3.43 28.08 -10.29
CA GLU A 321 -3.37 28.83 -11.54
C GLU A 321 -2.30 28.21 -12.45
N GLY A 322 -2.67 27.17 -13.18
CA GLY A 322 -1.81 26.55 -14.17
C GLY A 322 -2.50 25.36 -14.82
N THR A 323 -2.40 25.28 -16.15
CA THR A 323 -2.74 24.02 -16.83
C THR A 323 -1.60 23.04 -16.55
N PRO A 324 -1.84 21.88 -15.92
CA PRO A 324 -0.82 20.85 -15.81
C PRO A 324 -0.33 20.52 -17.23
N PRO A 325 0.98 20.24 -17.42
CA PRO A 325 1.51 19.84 -18.72
C PRO A 325 0.67 18.69 -19.30
N ASP A 326 0.34 18.74 -20.60
CA ASP A 326 -0.50 17.74 -21.27
C ASP A 326 0.11 16.32 -21.23
N ASP A 327 1.40 16.20 -20.88
CA ASP A 327 2.19 14.97 -20.71
C ASP A 327 2.34 14.51 -19.25
N ALA A 328 1.73 15.23 -18.28
CA ALA A 328 1.82 14.89 -16.87
C ALA A 328 0.95 13.65 -16.54
N PHE A 329 1.59 12.48 -16.54
CA PHE A 329 1.09 11.20 -16.01
C PHE A 329 0.75 11.31 -14.52
N THR A 330 -0.39 11.92 -14.19
CA THR A 330 -0.82 12.24 -12.82
C THR A 330 -2.02 11.43 -12.37
N ASN A 331 -2.76 10.87 -13.33
CA ASN A 331 -4.06 10.25 -13.15
C ASN A 331 -4.12 8.96 -13.97
N ALA A 332 -3.19 8.03 -13.73
CA ALA A 332 -3.09 6.81 -14.49
C ALA A 332 -2.77 5.59 -13.63
N LEU A 333 -3.21 4.42 -14.09
CA LEU A 333 -2.64 3.15 -13.68
C LEU A 333 -1.63 2.69 -14.73
N VAL A 334 -0.64 1.96 -14.26
CA VAL A 334 0.44 1.39 -15.08
C VAL A 334 0.42 -0.12 -14.90
N LYS A 335 0.59 -0.86 -16.00
CA LYS A 335 0.83 -2.31 -16.01
C LYS A 335 2.18 -2.58 -16.64
N HIS A 336 2.96 -3.42 -15.99
CA HIS A 336 4.24 -3.92 -16.50
C HIS A 336 4.12 -5.39 -16.83
N ASP A 337 4.59 -5.78 -18.01
CA ASP A 337 4.93 -7.16 -18.35
C ASP A 337 6.44 -7.32 -18.23
N LEU A 338 6.88 -7.79 -17.07
CA LEU A 338 8.28 -7.87 -16.66
C LEU A 338 9.07 -8.91 -17.44
N GLN A 339 8.39 -9.88 -18.06
CA GLN A 339 9.03 -10.87 -18.92
C GLN A 339 9.26 -10.32 -20.33
N ARG A 340 8.31 -9.56 -20.88
CA ARG A 340 8.45 -8.92 -22.20
C ARG A 340 9.18 -7.58 -22.16
N GLY A 341 9.30 -6.96 -20.99
CA GLY A 341 9.85 -5.62 -20.84
C GLY A 341 8.95 -4.54 -21.43
N THR A 342 7.63 -4.76 -21.46
CA THR A 342 6.66 -3.81 -22.00
C THR A 342 5.80 -3.19 -20.91
N THR A 343 5.31 -1.99 -21.19
CA THR A 343 4.49 -1.21 -20.27
C THR A 343 3.20 -0.79 -20.98
N GLU A 344 2.08 -0.94 -20.29
CA GLU A 344 0.76 -0.45 -20.69
C GLU A 344 0.27 0.59 -19.69
N VAL A 345 -0.56 1.52 -20.15
CA VAL A 345 -1.07 2.63 -19.35
C VAL A 345 -2.55 2.79 -19.57
N HIS A 346 -3.29 2.93 -18.47
CA HIS A 346 -4.64 3.43 -18.46
C HIS A 346 -4.70 4.84 -17.87
N GLY A 347 -5.00 5.84 -18.70
CA GLY A 347 -5.21 7.22 -18.24
C GLY A 347 -6.68 7.49 -17.91
N PHE A 348 -6.93 8.20 -16.81
CA PHE A 348 -8.27 8.65 -16.42
C PHE A 348 -8.59 10.05 -16.98
N GLY A 349 -9.80 10.55 -16.73
CA GLY A 349 -10.22 11.87 -17.20
C GLY A 349 -9.28 12.98 -16.69
N ARG A 350 -9.06 14.04 -17.50
CA ARG A 350 -8.03 15.09 -17.33
C ARG A 350 -7.82 15.65 -15.91
N ASN A 351 -8.84 15.67 -15.06
CA ASN A 351 -8.75 16.19 -13.69
C ASN A 351 -9.15 15.15 -12.63
N GLU A 352 -9.44 13.92 -13.05
CA GLU A 352 -9.67 12.82 -12.13
C GLU A 352 -8.36 12.47 -11.42
N ALA A 353 -8.45 11.91 -10.21
CA ALA A 353 -7.29 11.48 -9.46
C ALA A 353 -7.46 10.04 -8.99
N VAL A 354 -6.42 9.22 -9.19
CA VAL A 354 -6.41 7.80 -8.87
C VAL A 354 -5.30 7.50 -7.86
N GLY A 355 -5.52 6.51 -7.01
CA GLY A 355 -4.52 6.01 -6.08
C GLY A 355 -4.28 4.51 -6.29
N GLU A 356 -3.88 3.82 -5.23
CA GLU A 356 -3.65 2.38 -5.26
C GLU A 356 -4.84 1.60 -5.87
N ALA A 357 -4.52 0.58 -6.67
CA ALA A 357 -5.48 -0.41 -7.15
C ALA A 357 -5.32 -1.73 -6.40
N SER A 358 -6.33 -2.59 -6.40
CA SER A 358 -6.19 -3.98 -5.93
C SER A 358 -6.55 -4.95 -7.03
N PHE A 359 -5.76 -6.02 -7.17
CA PHE A 359 -6.04 -7.06 -8.14
C PHE A 359 -7.08 -8.05 -7.58
N ALA A 360 -8.13 -8.29 -8.34
CA ALA A 360 -9.12 -9.33 -8.07
C ALA A 360 -9.00 -10.42 -9.13
N ALA A 361 -8.39 -11.55 -8.74
CA ALA A 361 -8.26 -12.72 -9.61
C ALA A 361 -9.61 -13.37 -9.87
N THR A 362 -9.88 -13.73 -11.12
CA THR A 362 -11.10 -14.45 -11.53
C THR A 362 -10.83 -15.68 -12.38
N GLY A 363 -9.60 -15.84 -12.86
CA GLY A 363 -9.15 -16.98 -13.65
C GLY A 363 -7.88 -17.64 -13.11
N GLN A 364 -7.24 -18.44 -13.96
CA GLN A 364 -6.01 -19.18 -13.65
C GLN A 364 -4.75 -18.47 -14.20
N GLY A 365 -4.93 -17.64 -15.23
CA GLY A 365 -3.88 -16.77 -15.75
C GLY A 365 -3.47 -15.72 -14.73
N GLU A 366 -2.21 -15.28 -14.78
CA GLU A 366 -1.67 -14.34 -13.80
C GLU A 366 -2.37 -12.96 -13.84
N ASP A 367 -2.72 -12.48 -15.04
CA ASP A 367 -3.51 -11.27 -15.27
C ASP A 367 -4.97 -11.57 -15.65
N GLU A 368 -5.48 -12.78 -15.40
CA GLU A 368 -6.91 -13.09 -15.55
C GLU A 368 -7.69 -12.55 -14.33
N GLY A 369 -8.07 -11.28 -14.41
CA GLY A 369 -8.78 -10.59 -13.36
C GLY A 369 -8.99 -9.12 -13.64
N TYR A 370 -9.28 -8.38 -12.58
CA TYR A 370 -9.62 -6.96 -12.64
C TYR A 370 -8.81 -6.15 -11.63
N LEU A 371 -8.53 -4.90 -11.97
CA LEU A 371 -8.00 -3.90 -11.03
C LEU A 371 -9.18 -3.08 -10.50
N LEU A 372 -9.28 -3.00 -9.17
CA LEU A 372 -10.27 -2.20 -8.46
C LEU A 372 -9.58 -0.99 -7.83
N THR A 373 -10.03 0.22 -8.14
CA THR A 373 -9.46 1.45 -7.57
C THR A 373 -10.51 2.54 -7.40
N TYR A 374 -10.32 3.42 -6.43
CA TYR A 374 -11.12 4.64 -6.30
C TYR A 374 -10.55 5.75 -7.17
N VAL A 375 -11.39 6.35 -8.00
CA VAL A 375 -11.05 7.50 -8.83
C VAL A 375 -11.90 8.69 -8.40
N HIS A 376 -11.26 9.76 -7.91
CA HIS A 376 -11.95 11.00 -7.58
C HIS A 376 -12.36 11.73 -8.86
N ASN A 377 -13.65 12.06 -8.97
CA ASN A 377 -14.21 12.87 -10.04
C ASN A 377 -14.49 14.30 -9.53
N PRO A 378 -13.72 15.31 -9.95
CA PRO A 378 -13.87 16.68 -9.46
C PRO A 378 -15.17 17.36 -9.89
N LEU A 379 -15.81 16.91 -10.98
CA LEU A 379 -17.08 17.48 -11.45
C LEU A 379 -18.23 17.12 -10.50
N ARG A 380 -18.19 15.90 -9.93
CA ARG A 380 -19.16 15.44 -8.93
C ARG A 380 -18.73 15.76 -7.50
N ASN A 381 -17.45 16.12 -7.29
CA ASN A 381 -16.79 16.16 -5.98
C ASN A 381 -17.03 14.87 -5.17
N ALA A 382 -16.98 13.75 -5.87
CA ALA A 382 -17.23 12.41 -5.34
C ALA A 382 -16.32 11.43 -6.07
N SER A 383 -16.15 10.23 -5.51
CA SER A 383 -15.33 9.19 -6.14
C SER A 383 -16.20 8.14 -6.82
N ASP A 384 -15.60 7.42 -7.75
CA ASP A 384 -16.16 6.23 -8.35
C ASP A 384 -15.26 5.04 -7.99
N LEU A 385 -15.84 3.86 -7.73
CA LEU A 385 -15.08 2.62 -7.81
C LEU A 385 -14.99 2.23 -9.28
N VAL A 386 -13.78 2.17 -9.80
CA VAL A 386 -13.48 1.74 -11.16
C VAL A 386 -13.05 0.28 -11.15
N ILE A 387 -13.61 -0.50 -12.09
CA ILE A 387 -13.23 -1.88 -12.37
C ILE A 387 -12.61 -1.92 -13.76
N LEU A 388 -11.31 -2.18 -13.85
CA LEU A 388 -10.53 -2.21 -15.08
C LEU A 388 -10.10 -3.65 -15.39
N SER A 389 -10.26 -4.10 -16.63
CA SER A 389 -9.75 -5.42 -17.05
C SER A 389 -8.23 -5.42 -17.05
N ALA A 390 -7.61 -6.41 -16.40
CA ALA A 390 -6.16 -6.54 -16.45
C ALA A 390 -5.66 -7.00 -17.83
N GLN A 391 -6.48 -7.73 -18.60
CA GLN A 391 -6.12 -8.23 -19.93
C GLN A 391 -6.38 -7.23 -21.06
N ASP A 392 -7.29 -6.26 -20.84
CA ASP A 392 -7.57 -5.13 -21.74
C ASP A 392 -7.26 -3.82 -21.02
N PHE A 393 -5.98 -3.67 -20.63
CA PHE A 393 -5.57 -2.66 -19.66
C PHE A 393 -5.71 -1.23 -20.18
N THR A 394 -5.42 -1.01 -21.47
CA THR A 394 -5.56 0.31 -22.10
C THR A 394 -7.00 0.61 -22.52
N GLY A 395 -7.91 -0.35 -22.41
CA GLY A 395 -9.31 -0.23 -22.80
C GLY A 395 -10.14 0.58 -21.79
N GLU A 396 -11.42 0.74 -22.09
CA GLU A 396 -12.38 1.38 -21.19
C GLU A 396 -12.63 0.52 -19.94
N PRO A 397 -12.88 1.12 -18.76
CA PRO A 397 -13.29 0.36 -17.59
C PRO A 397 -14.54 -0.47 -17.85
N VAL A 398 -14.55 -1.73 -17.40
CA VAL A 398 -15.71 -2.62 -17.57
C VAL A 398 -16.91 -2.14 -16.75
N ALA A 399 -16.64 -1.47 -15.62
CA ALA A 399 -17.65 -0.79 -14.82
C ALA A 399 -17.08 0.41 -14.05
N ARG A 400 -17.95 1.40 -13.82
CA ARG A 400 -17.73 2.49 -12.84
C ARG A 400 -18.95 2.56 -11.91
N VAL A 401 -18.72 2.36 -10.61
CA VAL A 401 -19.76 2.47 -9.57
C VAL A 401 -19.64 3.86 -8.94
N GLN A 402 -20.68 4.68 -9.09
CA GLN A 402 -20.68 6.06 -8.62
C GLN A 402 -20.96 6.11 -7.12
N LEU A 403 -20.00 6.63 -6.34
CA LEU A 403 -20.18 6.78 -4.89
C LEU A 403 -20.84 8.13 -4.58
N PRO A 404 -21.57 8.24 -3.46
CA PRO A 404 -22.26 9.47 -3.06
C PRO A 404 -21.33 10.51 -2.44
N VAL A 405 -20.10 10.11 -2.08
CA VAL A 405 -19.13 10.96 -1.40
C VAL A 405 -17.75 10.81 -2.03
N ARG A 406 -16.86 11.76 -1.73
CA ARG A 406 -15.45 11.63 -2.03
C ARG A 406 -14.84 10.51 -1.19
N VAL A 407 -13.86 9.86 -1.78
CA VAL A 407 -12.94 8.95 -1.11
C VAL A 407 -11.57 9.62 -1.28
N PRO A 408 -11.00 10.24 -0.22
CA PRO A 408 -9.77 11.05 -0.35
C PRO A 408 -8.64 10.23 -0.96
N LEU A 409 -7.59 10.84 -1.51
CA LEU A 409 -6.39 10.05 -1.87
C LEU A 409 -5.72 9.61 -0.59
N GLY A 410 -6.02 8.37 -0.20
CA GLY A 410 -5.54 7.71 1.00
C GLY A 410 -4.35 6.81 0.68
N LEU A 411 -4.18 5.81 1.53
CA LEU A 411 -3.04 4.91 1.50
C LEU A 411 -3.50 3.56 0.92
N HIS A 412 -3.49 2.51 1.73
CA HIS A 412 -3.60 1.14 1.21
C HIS A 412 -4.98 0.50 1.38
N GLY A 413 -5.28 -0.44 0.49
CA GLY A 413 -6.51 -1.22 0.45
C GLY A 413 -6.30 -2.61 -0.15
N ASN A 414 -7.33 -3.44 -0.01
CA ASN A 414 -7.34 -4.79 -0.54
C ASN A 414 -8.70 -5.15 -1.13
N TRP A 415 -8.64 -6.04 -2.12
CA TRP A 415 -9.78 -6.86 -2.50
C TRP A 415 -9.89 -8.06 -1.54
N MET A 416 -11.06 -8.25 -0.96
CA MET A 416 -11.38 -9.32 -0.01
C MET A 416 -12.47 -10.20 -0.63
N PRO A 417 -12.12 -11.29 -1.35
CA PRO A 417 -13.10 -12.19 -1.93
C PRO A 417 -13.90 -12.91 -0.84
N ASP A 418 -15.16 -13.23 -1.12
CA ASP A 418 -15.96 -14.10 -0.25
C ASP A 418 -15.30 -15.49 -0.14
N ARG A 419 -15.34 -16.08 1.05
CA ARG A 419 -14.78 -17.40 1.35
C ARG A 419 -15.84 -18.38 1.82
#